data_AF-A0A2R5EH70-F1
#
_entry.id   AF-A0A2R5EH70-F1
#
_cell.length_a   1.000
_cell.length_b   1.000
_cell.length_c   1.000
_cell.angle_alpha   90.00
_cell.angle_beta   90.00
_cell.angle_gamma   90.00
#
_symmetry.space_group_name_H-M   'P 1'
#
loop_
_entity.id
_entity.type
_entity.pdbx_description
1 polymer ?
#
loop_
_entity_poly.entity_id
_entity_poly.type
_entity_poly.pdbx_seq_one_letter_code
_entity_poly.pdbx_strand_id
1 'polypeptide(L)'
;LVTAARLAKYPQQEAEAEAEWDSIARSISDTALNKYQDLIFRDPDFLTFFKESTPLPEVGELNIGSRPSKRKNSDRFEDLRAIPWVFAWTQSRYLLPAWYAAGTALQTYAGGDESKLATLKTMYEQFPFFRSLIDNLQMALAKADLLIAKEYSLMIKDQTVRDRIFSQIESEYNLTSTLILQITGQDEILDNVPVIQESIRLRNPYVDPLSYMQVQLLSELRDLRANDEDDPELLREVLLTINGIAAGLRNTG
;
A
#
# COMPACT_ATOMS: atom_id res chain seq x y z
N LEU A 1 -14.81 4.15 20.88
CA LEU A 1 -14.42 3.18 21.95
C LEU A 1 -15.63 2.55 22.64
N VAL A 2 -16.56 3.33 23.23
CA VAL A 2 -17.74 2.77 23.93
C VAL A 2 -18.69 1.99 23.01
N THR A 3 -18.96 2.48 21.80
CA THR A 3 -19.80 1.77 20.82
C THR A 3 -19.16 0.47 20.33
N ALA A 4 -17.85 0.48 20.04
CA ALA A 4 -17.09 -0.72 19.66
C ALA A 4 -17.09 -1.77 20.78
N ALA A 5 -16.87 -1.33 22.03
CA ALA A 5 -16.95 -2.21 23.19
C ALA A 5 -18.37 -2.77 23.43
N ARG A 6 -19.41 -2.00 23.08
CA ARG A 6 -20.80 -2.43 23.18
C ARG A 6 -21.19 -3.44 22.10
N LEU A 7 -20.76 -3.24 20.85
CA LEU A 7 -20.97 -4.18 19.75
C LEU A 7 -20.24 -5.51 20.00
N ALA A 8 -19.00 -5.47 20.50
CA ALA A 8 -18.27 -6.66 20.92
C ALA A 8 -18.95 -7.43 22.07
N LYS A 9 -19.74 -6.74 22.89
CA LYS A 9 -20.44 -7.31 24.06
C LYS A 9 -21.86 -7.79 23.73
N TYR A 10 -22.49 -7.26 22.67
CA TYR A 10 -23.84 -7.57 22.26
C TYR A 10 -23.90 -7.62 20.72
N PRO A 11 -23.42 -8.71 20.10
CA PRO A 11 -23.54 -8.88 18.66
C PRO A 11 -25.02 -8.87 18.29
N GLN A 12 -25.45 -7.80 17.62
CA GLN A 12 -26.78 -7.71 17.01
C GLN A 12 -26.66 -8.23 15.58
N GLN A 13 -26.61 -9.56 15.41
CA GLN A 13 -26.75 -10.17 14.09
C GLN A 13 -27.20 -11.62 14.17
N GLU A 14 -27.99 -12.03 13.17
CA GLU A 14 -28.43 -13.41 12.98
C GLU A 14 -27.20 -14.30 12.78
N ALA A 15 -26.94 -15.21 13.73
CA ALA A 15 -25.71 -16.01 13.78
C ALA A 15 -25.42 -16.81 12.49
N GLU A 16 -26.45 -17.12 11.70
CA GLU A 16 -26.31 -17.82 10.41
C GLU A 16 -25.72 -16.92 9.32
N ALA A 17 -26.15 -15.65 9.22
CA ALA A 17 -25.59 -14.69 8.26
C ALA A 17 -24.12 -14.35 8.60
N GLU A 18 -23.79 -14.23 9.88
CA GLU A 18 -22.41 -13.99 10.33
C GLU A 18 -21.50 -15.18 9.99
N ALA A 19 -21.97 -16.42 10.14
CA ALA A 19 -21.21 -17.61 9.75
C ALA A 19 -20.96 -17.70 8.23
N GLU A 20 -21.95 -17.32 7.42
CA GLU A 20 -21.78 -17.23 5.96
C GLU A 20 -20.75 -16.16 5.60
N TRP A 21 -20.86 -14.96 6.16
CA TRP A 21 -19.95 -13.85 5.91
C TRP A 21 -18.51 -14.14 6.37
N ASP A 22 -18.35 -14.85 7.48
CA ASP A 22 -17.05 -15.36 7.92
C ASP A 22 -16.44 -16.34 6.92
N SER A 23 -17.26 -17.24 6.35
CA SER A 23 -16.81 -18.18 5.31
C SER A 23 -16.37 -17.44 4.04
N ILE A 24 -17.13 -16.43 3.63
CA ILE A 24 -16.79 -15.57 2.50
C ILE A 24 -15.48 -14.82 2.76
N ALA A 25 -15.34 -14.20 3.93
CA ALA A 25 -14.14 -13.47 4.31
C ALA A 25 -12.89 -14.38 4.32
N ARG A 26 -13.01 -15.63 4.77
CA ARG A 26 -11.93 -16.63 4.70
C ARG A 26 -11.54 -16.97 3.26
N SER A 27 -12.52 -17.20 2.38
CA SER A 27 -12.24 -17.48 0.97
C SER A 27 -11.54 -16.31 0.26
N ILE A 28 -11.95 -15.08 0.55
CA ILE A 28 -11.29 -13.86 0.07
C ILE A 28 -9.86 -13.80 0.62
N SER A 29 -9.68 -14.04 1.93
CA SER A 29 -8.36 -14.04 2.58
C SER A 29 -7.40 -15.05 1.95
N ASP A 30 -7.84 -16.27 1.67
CA ASP A 30 -6.99 -17.31 1.06
C ASP A 30 -6.53 -16.91 -0.35
N THR A 31 -7.41 -16.28 -1.13
CA THR A 31 -7.08 -15.77 -2.46
C THR A 31 -6.10 -14.60 -2.37
N ALA A 32 -6.36 -13.63 -1.49
CA ALA A 32 -5.50 -12.47 -1.27
C ALA A 32 -4.11 -12.90 -0.81
N LEU A 33 -4.01 -13.85 0.13
CA LEU A 33 -2.75 -14.37 0.64
C LEU A 33 -1.91 -15.00 -0.47
N ASN A 34 -2.52 -15.82 -1.32
CA ASN A 34 -1.81 -16.45 -2.44
C ASN A 34 -1.29 -15.39 -3.43
N LYS A 35 -2.15 -14.47 -3.87
CA LYS A 35 -1.77 -13.39 -4.80
C LYS A 35 -0.68 -12.47 -4.23
N TYR A 36 -0.74 -12.17 -2.93
CA TYR A 36 0.31 -11.45 -2.21
C TYR A 36 1.60 -12.28 -2.22
N GLN A 37 1.55 -13.56 -1.86
CA GLN A 37 2.74 -14.41 -1.82
C GLN A 37 3.38 -14.60 -3.20
N ASP A 38 2.59 -14.69 -4.25
CA ASP A 38 3.06 -14.82 -5.62
C ASP A 38 3.98 -13.67 -6.01
N LEU A 39 3.58 -12.43 -5.75
CA LEU A 39 4.43 -11.28 -6.04
C LEU A 39 5.57 -11.13 -5.04
N ILE A 40 5.29 -11.20 -3.74
CA ILE A 40 6.23 -10.73 -2.72
C ILE A 40 7.32 -11.75 -2.41
N PHE A 41 7.00 -13.05 -2.46
CA PHE A 41 7.91 -14.12 -2.02
C PHE A 41 8.28 -15.11 -3.12
N ARG A 42 7.43 -15.30 -4.14
CA ARG A 42 7.65 -16.29 -5.20
C ARG A 42 8.24 -15.68 -6.47
N ASP A 43 8.02 -14.39 -6.71
CA ASP A 43 8.63 -13.67 -7.83
C ASP A 43 10.11 -13.35 -7.53
N PRO A 44 11.05 -13.88 -8.33
CA PRO A 44 12.48 -13.70 -8.08
C PRO A 44 12.95 -12.24 -8.26
N ASP A 45 12.22 -11.44 -9.05
CA ASP A 45 12.63 -10.07 -9.38
C ASP A 45 12.04 -9.04 -8.41
N PHE A 46 11.10 -9.45 -7.56
CA PHE A 46 10.39 -8.53 -6.67
C PHE A 46 11.31 -7.78 -5.71
N LEU A 47 12.34 -8.44 -5.17
CA LEU A 47 13.27 -7.78 -4.27
C LEU A 47 14.06 -6.68 -4.98
N THR A 48 14.46 -6.91 -6.23
CA THR A 48 15.11 -5.90 -7.07
C THR A 48 14.17 -4.73 -7.32
N PHE A 49 12.93 -5.03 -7.74
CA PHE A 49 11.89 -4.01 -7.93
C PHE A 49 11.71 -3.17 -6.67
N PHE A 50 11.55 -3.81 -5.51
CA PHE A 50 11.34 -3.12 -4.24
C PHE A 50 12.54 -2.26 -3.83
N LYS A 51 13.77 -2.76 -3.93
CA LYS A 51 14.98 -2.00 -3.58
C LYS A 51 15.21 -0.79 -4.49
N GLU A 52 14.98 -0.95 -5.79
CA GLU A 52 15.28 0.08 -6.77
C GLU A 52 14.13 1.10 -6.91
N SER A 53 12.86 0.69 -6.80
CA SER A 53 11.69 1.60 -6.87
C SER A 53 11.29 2.26 -5.55
N THR A 54 12.06 2.08 -4.48
CA THR A 54 11.77 2.71 -3.19
C THR A 54 13.06 3.23 -2.55
N PRO A 55 12.98 4.17 -1.60
CA PRO A 55 14.15 4.62 -0.84
C PRO A 55 14.54 3.62 0.26
N LEU A 56 14.27 2.32 0.11
CA LEU A 56 14.54 1.33 1.15
C LEU A 56 16.02 1.33 1.61
N PRO A 57 17.03 1.35 0.72
CA PRO A 57 18.43 1.46 1.14
C PRO A 57 18.68 2.68 2.03
N GLU A 58 18.17 3.83 1.62
CA GLU A 58 18.40 5.13 2.26
C GLU A 58 17.60 5.29 3.57
N VAL A 59 16.45 4.63 3.69
CA VAL A 59 15.71 4.49 4.96
C VAL A 59 16.56 3.77 6.02
N GLY A 60 17.45 2.87 5.61
CA GLY A 60 18.41 2.22 6.51
C GLY A 60 19.45 3.18 7.09
N GLU A 61 19.70 4.30 6.41
CA GLU A 61 20.68 5.33 6.78
C GLU A 61 20.06 6.44 7.65
N LEU A 62 18.73 6.42 7.84
CA LEU A 62 18.06 7.29 8.80
C LEU A 62 18.43 6.87 10.23
N ASN A 63 18.93 7.82 11.01
CA ASN A 63 19.12 7.71 12.46
C ASN A 63 17.78 7.72 13.23
N ILE A 64 16.72 7.10 12.71
CA ILE A 64 15.34 7.19 13.24
C ILE A 64 15.02 6.11 14.29
N GLY A 65 15.99 5.27 14.68
CA GLY A 65 15.79 4.37 15.82
C GLY A 65 17.07 3.72 16.33
N SER A 66 17.05 3.28 17.58
CA SER A 66 18.17 2.56 18.23
C SER A 66 18.41 1.14 17.68
N ARG A 67 17.58 0.68 16.74
CA ARG A 67 17.59 -0.70 16.24
C ARG A 67 17.80 -0.72 14.73
N PRO A 68 18.70 -1.59 14.22
CA PRO A 68 18.97 -1.69 12.78
C PRO A 68 17.72 -2.08 11.98
N SER A 69 17.69 -1.62 10.73
CA SER A 69 16.60 -1.85 9.75
C SER A 69 16.49 -3.33 9.36
N LYS A 70 17.61 -4.08 9.42
CA LYS A 70 17.69 -5.53 9.17
C LYS A 70 18.10 -6.29 10.44
N ARG A 71 17.64 -7.54 10.59
CA ARG A 71 18.02 -8.41 11.72
C ARG A 71 19.42 -9.03 11.58
N LYS A 72 20.00 -9.07 10.38
CA LYS A 72 21.33 -9.59 10.01
C LYS A 72 21.86 -8.85 8.75
N ASN A 73 23.16 -8.90 8.44
CA ASN A 73 23.75 -8.47 7.14
C ASN A 73 23.33 -9.40 5.99
N SER A 74 22.03 -9.66 5.88
CA SER A 74 21.41 -10.56 4.92
C SER A 74 20.61 -9.73 3.93
N ASP A 75 20.67 -10.11 2.66
CA ASP A 75 19.85 -9.51 1.59
C ASP A 75 18.52 -10.22 1.40
N ARG A 76 18.15 -11.12 2.31
CA ARG A 76 16.89 -11.85 2.26
C ARG A 76 15.70 -10.97 2.66
N PHE A 77 14.62 -11.06 1.90
CA PHE A 77 13.38 -10.32 2.16
C PHE A 77 12.78 -10.67 3.53
N GLU A 78 12.91 -11.93 3.97
CA GLU A 78 12.37 -12.43 5.23
C GLU A 78 13.05 -11.82 6.49
N ASP A 79 14.21 -11.18 6.32
CA ASP A 79 14.94 -10.50 7.38
C ASP A 79 14.55 -9.01 7.51
N LEU A 80 13.69 -8.50 6.61
CA LEU A 80 13.17 -7.14 6.63
C LEU A 80 12.15 -6.95 7.75
N ARG A 81 12.27 -5.85 8.49
CA ARG A 81 11.32 -5.52 9.55
C ARG A 81 10.08 -4.82 8.97
N ALA A 82 8.94 -5.00 9.63
CA ALA A 82 7.66 -4.43 9.20
C ALA A 82 7.68 -2.89 9.02
N ILE A 83 8.41 -2.15 9.87
CA ILE A 83 8.49 -0.69 9.76
C ILE A 83 9.20 -0.26 8.46
N PRO A 84 10.45 -0.67 8.18
CA PRO A 84 11.08 -0.40 6.88
C PRO A 84 10.24 -0.84 5.67
N TRP A 85 9.56 -1.98 5.76
CA TRP A 85 8.66 -2.48 4.71
C TRP A 85 7.54 -1.48 4.38
N VAL A 86 6.72 -1.11 5.37
CA VAL A 86 5.60 -0.18 5.15
C VAL A 86 6.11 1.23 4.82
N PHE A 87 7.19 1.66 5.47
CA PHE A 87 7.72 3.00 5.31
C PHE A 87 8.26 3.23 3.90
N ALA A 88 9.01 2.30 3.33
CA ALA A 88 9.55 2.43 1.97
C ALA A 88 8.44 2.59 0.93
N TRP A 89 7.37 1.79 1.00
CA TRP A 89 6.21 1.92 0.08
C TRP A 89 5.38 3.17 0.29
N THR A 90 5.37 3.69 1.51
CA THR A 90 4.72 4.96 1.81
C THR A 90 5.48 6.11 1.15
N GLN A 91 6.80 6.11 1.27
CA GLN A 91 7.67 7.13 0.67
C GLN A 91 7.52 7.20 -0.85
N SER A 92 7.50 6.05 -1.51
CA SER A 92 7.37 5.94 -2.97
C SER A 92 5.92 5.98 -3.48
N ARG A 93 4.95 6.35 -2.62
CA ARG A 93 3.52 6.56 -2.96
C ARG A 93 2.78 5.35 -3.51
N TYR A 94 3.34 4.14 -3.42
CA TYR A 94 2.62 2.91 -3.73
C TYR A 94 1.60 2.54 -2.66
N LEU A 95 1.98 2.65 -1.38
CA LEU A 95 1.25 2.09 -0.23
C LEU A 95 0.85 0.61 -0.41
N LEU A 96 1.64 -0.13 -1.20
CA LEU A 96 1.38 -1.51 -1.63
C LEU A 96 0.90 -2.44 -0.50
N PRO A 97 1.49 -2.44 0.72
CA PRO A 97 1.11 -3.38 1.77
C PRO A 97 -0.32 -3.21 2.29
N ALA A 98 -0.93 -2.05 2.06
CA ALA A 98 -2.23 -1.70 2.63
C ALA A 98 -3.41 -2.05 1.71
N TRP A 99 -3.17 -2.39 0.44
CA TRP A 99 -4.26 -2.66 -0.52
C TRP A 99 -3.98 -3.77 -1.53
N TYR A 100 -2.71 -4.13 -1.79
CA TYR A 100 -2.39 -5.11 -2.82
C TYR A 100 -3.05 -6.47 -2.56
N ALA A 101 -3.50 -7.11 -3.64
CA ALA A 101 -4.27 -8.37 -3.68
C ALA A 101 -5.76 -8.28 -3.32
N ALA A 102 -6.24 -7.16 -2.78
CA ALA A 102 -7.65 -7.01 -2.41
C ALA A 102 -8.58 -7.07 -3.63
N GLY A 103 -8.22 -6.38 -4.73
CA GLY A 103 -9.00 -6.37 -5.97
C GLY A 103 -9.14 -7.77 -6.57
N THR A 104 -8.03 -8.50 -6.73
CA THR A 104 -8.04 -9.88 -7.23
C THR A 104 -8.90 -10.79 -6.34
N ALA A 105 -8.80 -10.67 -5.03
CA ALA A 105 -9.54 -11.51 -4.09
C ALA A 105 -11.05 -11.24 -4.11
N LEU A 106 -11.44 -9.96 -4.09
CA LEU A 106 -12.84 -9.54 -4.23
C LEU A 106 -13.41 -9.95 -5.59
N GLN A 107 -12.64 -9.77 -6.67
CA GLN A 107 -13.04 -10.16 -8.02
C GLN A 107 -13.24 -11.67 -8.16
N THR A 108 -12.38 -12.46 -7.52
CA THR A 108 -12.45 -13.93 -7.56
C THR A 108 -13.67 -14.44 -6.82
N TYR A 109 -14.01 -13.85 -5.67
CA TYR A 109 -15.26 -14.16 -4.99
C TYR A 109 -16.47 -13.78 -5.85
N ALA A 110 -16.53 -12.53 -6.32
CA ALA A 110 -17.64 -12.01 -7.10
C ALA A 110 -17.82 -12.79 -8.41
N GLY A 111 -16.74 -13.12 -9.12
CA GLY A 111 -16.75 -13.97 -10.32
C GLY A 111 -17.61 -13.44 -11.49
N GLY A 112 -17.97 -12.14 -11.49
CA GLY A 112 -18.94 -11.57 -12.44
C GLY A 112 -20.40 -11.90 -12.12
N ASP A 113 -20.68 -12.51 -10.97
CA ASP A 113 -22.02 -12.83 -10.47
C ASP A 113 -22.57 -11.63 -9.67
N GLU A 114 -23.62 -11.01 -10.20
CA GLU A 114 -24.28 -9.86 -9.57
C GLU A 114 -24.83 -10.19 -8.18
N SER A 115 -25.24 -11.45 -7.93
CA SER A 115 -25.74 -11.87 -6.62
C SER A 115 -24.64 -11.86 -5.56
N LYS A 116 -23.43 -12.31 -5.91
CA LYS A 116 -22.27 -12.27 -5.02
C LYS A 116 -21.77 -10.85 -4.78
N LEU A 117 -21.80 -9.99 -5.80
CA LEU A 117 -21.52 -8.57 -5.61
C LEU A 117 -22.55 -7.92 -4.66
N ALA A 118 -23.83 -8.26 -4.78
CA ALA A 118 -24.86 -7.82 -3.84
C ALA A 118 -24.62 -8.32 -2.40
N THR A 119 -24.08 -9.54 -2.24
CA THR A 119 -23.62 -10.03 -0.93
C THR A 119 -22.50 -9.16 -0.36
N LEU A 120 -21.49 -8.78 -1.16
CA LEU A 120 -20.41 -7.89 -0.69
C LEU A 120 -20.94 -6.50 -0.30
N LYS A 121 -21.90 -5.95 -1.05
CA LYS A 121 -22.61 -4.70 -0.69
C LYS A 121 -23.32 -4.84 0.66
N THR A 122 -24.04 -5.94 0.85
CA THR A 122 -24.74 -6.26 2.10
C THR A 122 -23.76 -6.41 3.26
N MET A 123 -22.62 -7.08 3.05
CA MET A 123 -21.55 -7.19 4.05
C MET A 123 -20.98 -5.80 4.40
N TYR A 124 -20.80 -4.90 3.44
CA TYR A 124 -20.34 -3.53 3.72
C TYR A 124 -21.36 -2.74 4.57
N GLU A 125 -22.65 -2.91 4.27
CA GLU A 125 -23.73 -2.25 4.99
C GLU A 125 -24.03 -2.85 6.36
N GLN A 126 -23.76 -4.14 6.57
CA GLN A 126 -24.25 -4.82 7.76
C GLN A 126 -23.13 -5.44 8.59
N PHE A 127 -22.02 -5.89 8.02
CA PHE A 127 -20.94 -6.53 8.74
C PHE A 127 -19.85 -5.53 9.16
N PRO A 128 -19.73 -5.16 10.46
CA PRO A 128 -18.82 -4.08 10.87
C PRO A 128 -17.34 -4.36 10.59
N PHE A 129 -16.93 -5.62 10.62
CA PHE A 129 -15.58 -6.05 10.25
C PHE A 129 -15.30 -5.74 8.78
N PHE A 130 -16.16 -6.20 7.87
CA PHE A 130 -15.98 -5.99 6.44
C PHE A 130 -16.08 -4.52 6.06
N ARG A 131 -16.99 -3.76 6.68
CA ARG A 131 -17.05 -2.31 6.52
C ARG A 131 -15.71 -1.65 6.87
N SER A 132 -15.16 -1.97 8.05
CA SER A 132 -13.88 -1.41 8.50
C SER A 132 -12.72 -1.79 7.58
N LEU A 133 -12.74 -3.01 7.03
CA LEU A 133 -11.76 -3.47 6.04
C LEU A 133 -11.83 -2.62 4.76
N ILE A 134 -13.01 -2.45 4.17
CA ILE A 134 -13.21 -1.65 2.96
C ILE A 134 -12.87 -0.17 3.19
N ASP A 135 -13.24 0.40 4.34
CA ASP A 135 -12.88 1.78 4.71
C ASP A 135 -11.36 1.98 4.83
N ASN A 136 -10.64 1.00 5.38
CA ASN A 136 -9.18 1.05 5.44
C ASN A 136 -8.54 0.93 4.04
N LEU A 137 -9.08 0.09 3.16
CA LEU A 137 -8.62 0.01 1.77
C LEU A 137 -8.83 1.35 1.05
N GLN A 138 -10.00 1.98 1.20
CA GLN A 138 -10.26 3.31 0.65
C GLN A 138 -9.23 4.35 1.12
N MET A 139 -8.90 4.34 2.42
CA MET A 139 -7.89 5.24 2.99
C MET A 139 -6.51 5.04 2.34
N ALA A 140 -6.12 3.78 2.11
CA ALA A 140 -4.85 3.45 1.49
C ALA A 140 -4.80 3.89 0.02
N LEU A 141 -5.85 3.58 -0.75
CA LEU A 141 -5.96 3.96 -2.15
C LEU A 141 -5.94 5.48 -2.32
N ALA A 142 -6.68 6.23 -1.48
CA ALA A 142 -6.71 7.68 -1.56
C ALA A 142 -5.34 8.35 -1.34
N LYS A 143 -4.42 7.69 -0.63
CA LYS A 143 -3.07 8.20 -0.35
C LYS A 143 -2.03 7.71 -1.35
N ALA A 144 -2.31 6.61 -2.04
CA ALA A 144 -1.48 6.11 -3.11
C ALA A 144 -1.58 7.03 -4.32
N ASP A 145 -0.45 7.17 -5.02
CA ASP A 145 -0.36 7.96 -6.24
C ASP A 145 0.52 7.19 -7.22
N LEU A 146 -0.11 6.50 -8.16
CA LEU A 146 0.62 5.68 -9.13
C LEU A 146 1.34 6.51 -10.19
N LEU A 147 0.98 7.79 -10.40
CA LEU A 147 1.73 8.67 -11.28
C LEU A 147 3.11 8.95 -10.67
N ILE A 148 3.14 9.27 -9.37
CA ILE A 148 4.40 9.44 -8.65
C ILE A 148 5.14 8.10 -8.50
N ALA A 149 4.43 7.02 -8.15
CA ALA A 149 5.04 5.70 -8.00
C ALA A 149 5.75 5.25 -9.29
N LYS A 150 5.20 5.62 -10.46
CA LYS A 150 5.83 5.38 -11.77
C LYS A 150 7.19 6.05 -11.88
N GLU A 151 7.34 7.29 -11.44
CA GLU A 151 8.64 7.99 -11.45
C GLU A 151 9.69 7.24 -10.63
N TYR A 152 9.30 6.72 -9.46
CA TYR A 152 10.21 5.87 -8.68
C TYR A 152 10.56 4.57 -9.42
N SER A 153 9.61 3.97 -10.15
CA SER A 153 9.87 2.77 -10.94
C SER A 153 10.90 3.01 -12.06
N LEU A 154 11.03 4.24 -12.56
CA LEU A 154 11.99 4.59 -13.61
C LEU A 154 13.45 4.50 -13.14
N MET A 155 13.70 4.48 -11.83
CA MET A 155 15.03 4.23 -11.26
C MET A 155 15.47 2.76 -11.39
N ILE A 156 14.56 1.85 -11.75
CA ILE A 156 14.89 0.43 -11.95
C ILE A 156 15.72 0.27 -13.22
N LYS A 157 16.85 -0.43 -13.11
CA LYS A 157 17.78 -0.63 -14.23
C LYS A 157 17.23 -1.59 -15.29
N ASP A 158 16.61 -2.68 -14.84
CA ASP A 158 15.98 -3.66 -15.73
C ASP A 158 14.56 -3.22 -16.09
N GLN A 159 14.41 -2.73 -17.32
CA GLN A 159 13.12 -2.26 -17.83
C GLN A 159 12.08 -3.38 -17.94
N THR A 160 12.50 -4.63 -18.14
CA THR A 160 11.58 -5.78 -18.22
C THR A 160 10.97 -6.06 -16.85
N VAL A 161 11.80 -6.04 -15.80
CA VAL A 161 11.34 -6.18 -14.41
C VAL A 161 10.42 -5.04 -14.03
N ARG A 162 10.84 -3.80 -14.34
CA ARG A 162 10.05 -2.58 -14.10
C ARG A 162 8.67 -2.69 -14.73
N ASP A 163 8.60 -2.88 -16.04
CA ASP A 163 7.35 -2.80 -16.79
C ASP A 163 6.39 -3.92 -16.39
N ARG A 164 6.91 -5.15 -16.18
CA ARG A 164 6.12 -6.31 -15.76
C ARG A 164 5.50 -6.12 -14.38
N ILE A 165 6.31 -5.79 -13.37
CA ILE A 165 5.83 -5.69 -11.98
C ILE A 165 5.00 -4.42 -11.78
N PHE A 166 5.41 -3.29 -12.34
CA PHE A 166 4.64 -2.06 -12.24
C PHE A 166 3.26 -2.21 -12.88
N SER A 167 3.16 -2.81 -14.08
CA SER A 167 1.87 -3.03 -14.75
C SER A 167 0.96 -3.97 -13.93
N GLN A 168 1.54 -4.98 -13.28
CA GLN A 168 0.79 -5.87 -12.38
C GLN A 168 0.24 -5.11 -11.17
N ILE A 169 1.03 -4.22 -10.56
CA ILE A 169 0.62 -3.39 -9.43
C ILE A 169 -0.45 -2.39 -9.86
N GLU A 170 -0.26 -1.71 -10.99
CA GLU A 170 -1.21 -0.74 -11.55
C GLU A 170 -2.56 -1.38 -11.89
N SER A 171 -2.53 -2.57 -12.49
CA SER A 171 -3.75 -3.34 -12.78
C SER A 171 -4.50 -3.71 -11.51
N GLU A 172 -3.78 -4.15 -10.47
CA GLU A 172 -4.37 -4.49 -9.17
C GLU A 172 -4.98 -3.26 -8.47
N TYR A 173 -4.32 -2.10 -8.56
CA TYR A 173 -4.81 -0.83 -8.00
C TYR A 173 -6.14 -0.42 -8.65
N ASN A 174 -6.19 -0.46 -9.99
CA ASN A 174 -7.39 -0.10 -10.75
C ASN A 174 -8.54 -1.08 -10.48
N LEU A 175 -8.25 -2.38 -10.40
CA LEU A 175 -9.23 -3.41 -10.06
C LEU A 175 -9.78 -3.20 -8.63
N THR A 176 -8.89 -2.97 -7.66
CA THR A 176 -9.27 -2.73 -6.26
C THR A 176 -10.15 -1.49 -6.14
N SER A 177 -9.74 -0.38 -6.78
CA SER A 177 -10.50 0.87 -6.78
C SER A 177 -11.90 0.68 -7.37
N THR A 178 -11.99 0.01 -8.53
CA THR A 178 -13.27 -0.27 -9.20
C THR A 178 -14.21 -1.08 -8.32
N LEU A 179 -13.71 -2.16 -7.73
CA LEU A 179 -14.53 -3.04 -6.88
C LEU A 179 -14.98 -2.35 -5.60
N ILE A 180 -14.12 -1.52 -5.01
CA ILE A 180 -14.49 -0.74 -3.82
C ILE A 180 -15.64 0.21 -4.16
N LEU A 181 -15.55 0.98 -5.25
CA LEU A 181 -16.64 1.87 -5.66
C LEU A 181 -17.94 1.10 -5.93
N GLN A 182 -17.85 -0.08 -6.55
CA GLN A 182 -19.01 -0.95 -6.75
C GLN A 182 -19.61 -1.45 -5.44
N ILE A 183 -18.78 -1.86 -4.47
CA ILE A 183 -19.23 -2.39 -3.17
C ILE A 183 -19.83 -1.27 -2.31
N THR A 184 -19.23 -0.09 -2.31
CA THR A 184 -19.67 1.02 -1.47
C THR A 184 -20.80 1.84 -2.11
N GLY A 185 -20.98 1.75 -3.43
CA GLY A 185 -21.92 2.58 -4.19
C GLY A 185 -21.51 4.05 -4.28
N GLN A 186 -20.22 4.35 -4.13
CA GLN A 186 -19.67 5.70 -4.20
C GLN A 186 -19.21 6.05 -5.64
N ASP A 187 -19.16 7.34 -5.96
CA ASP A 187 -18.66 7.82 -7.25
C ASP A 187 -17.13 8.01 -7.20
N GLU A 188 -16.62 8.52 -6.08
CA GLU A 188 -15.19 8.67 -5.81
C GLU A 188 -14.78 7.97 -4.50
N ILE A 189 -13.49 7.63 -4.41
CA ILE A 189 -12.94 7.01 -3.20
C ILE A 189 -13.03 8.01 -2.04
N LEU A 190 -13.53 7.54 -0.89
CA LEU A 190 -13.75 8.31 0.36
C LEU A 190 -14.92 9.31 0.33
N ASP A 191 -15.90 9.16 -0.55
CA ASP A 191 -17.14 9.97 -0.51
C ASP A 191 -17.90 9.82 0.83
N ASN A 192 -17.72 8.70 1.52
CA ASN A 192 -18.27 8.49 2.86
C ASN A 192 -17.55 9.27 3.97
N VAL A 193 -16.37 9.84 3.71
CA VAL A 193 -15.58 10.64 4.67
C VAL A 193 -14.97 11.89 4.01
N PRO A 194 -15.78 12.87 3.56
CA PRO A 194 -15.34 13.99 2.72
C PRO A 194 -14.29 14.89 3.39
N VAL A 195 -14.31 14.99 4.73
CA VAL A 195 -13.29 15.75 5.48
C VAL A 195 -11.90 15.16 5.28
N ILE A 196 -11.78 13.83 5.22
CA ILE A 196 -10.48 13.18 5.01
C ILE A 196 -10.08 13.27 3.53
N GLN A 197 -11.02 13.05 2.62
CA GLN A 197 -10.83 13.22 1.18
C GLN A 197 -10.23 14.61 0.87
N GLU A 198 -10.85 15.68 1.40
CA GLU A 198 -10.36 17.05 1.22
C GLU A 198 -9.01 17.27 1.91
N SER A 199 -8.82 16.71 3.10
CA SER A 199 -7.56 16.84 3.83
C SER A 199 -6.38 16.18 3.12
N ILE A 200 -6.62 15.09 2.38
CA ILE A 200 -5.61 14.46 1.51
C ILE A 200 -5.36 15.37 0.30
N ARG A 201 -6.42 15.80 -0.38
CA ARG A 201 -6.34 16.68 -1.56
C ARG A 201 -5.53 17.96 -1.29
N LEU A 202 -5.73 18.59 -0.14
CA LEU A 202 -5.00 19.80 0.26
C LEU A 202 -3.53 19.54 0.63
N ARG A 203 -3.16 18.31 0.97
CA ARG A 203 -1.78 17.94 1.34
C ARG A 203 -0.95 17.54 0.14
N ASN A 204 -1.54 16.88 -0.86
CA ASN A 204 -0.82 16.39 -2.04
C ASN A 204 0.07 17.48 -2.70
N PRO A 205 -0.38 18.73 -2.93
CA PRO A 205 0.46 19.78 -3.52
C PRO A 205 1.76 20.10 -2.76
N TYR A 206 1.86 19.75 -1.47
CA TYR A 206 3.08 19.93 -0.67
C TYR A 206 3.95 18.67 -0.60
N VAL A 207 3.34 17.49 -0.78
CA VAL A 207 4.06 16.20 -0.73
C VAL A 207 4.58 15.83 -2.11
N ASP A 208 3.82 16.09 -3.16
CA ASP A 208 4.15 15.64 -4.51
C ASP A 208 5.48 16.23 -5.01
N PRO A 209 5.77 17.53 -4.85
CA PRO A 209 7.08 18.07 -5.23
C PRO A 209 8.24 17.43 -4.47
N LEU A 210 8.04 17.07 -3.20
CA LEU A 210 9.06 16.36 -2.41
C LEU A 210 9.30 14.95 -2.95
N SER A 211 8.26 14.26 -3.43
CA SER A 211 8.41 12.96 -4.06
C SER A 211 9.19 13.03 -5.37
N TYR A 212 8.89 13.97 -6.26
CA TYR A 212 9.66 14.15 -7.51
C TYR A 212 11.12 14.53 -7.22
N MET A 213 11.33 15.44 -6.26
CA MET A 213 12.68 15.82 -5.82
C MET A 213 13.43 14.61 -5.24
N GLN A 214 12.76 13.78 -4.43
CA GLN A 214 13.36 12.57 -3.87
C GLN A 214 13.81 11.61 -4.98
N VAL A 215 13.01 11.39 -6.04
CA VAL A 215 13.41 10.54 -7.18
C VAL A 215 14.71 11.06 -7.82
N GLN A 216 14.79 12.37 -8.07
CA GLN A 216 15.99 12.98 -8.66
C GLN A 216 17.22 12.80 -7.75
N LEU A 217 17.10 13.17 -6.47
CA LEU A 217 18.20 13.08 -5.50
C LEU A 217 18.67 11.63 -5.28
N LEU A 218 17.73 10.68 -5.22
CA LEU A 218 18.06 9.25 -5.13
C LEU A 218 18.79 8.76 -6.37
N SER A 219 18.36 9.18 -7.56
CA SER A 219 19.00 8.79 -8.82
C SER A 219 20.44 9.27 -8.86
N GLU A 220 20.65 10.56 -8.56
CA GLU A 220 21.98 11.18 -8.50
C GLU A 220 22.88 10.51 -7.46
N LEU A 221 22.37 10.27 -6.24
CA LEU A 221 23.11 9.61 -5.16
C LEU A 221 23.52 8.19 -5.54
N ARG A 222 22.62 7.44 -6.18
CA ARG A 222 22.87 6.05 -6.60
C ARG A 222 23.86 5.98 -7.77
N ASP A 223 23.83 6.94 -8.68
CA ASP A 223 24.79 7.03 -9.78
C ASP A 223 26.20 7.35 -9.26
N LEU A 224 26.35 8.26 -8.30
CA LEU A 224 27.63 8.52 -7.63
C LEU A 224 28.16 7.25 -6.93
N ARG A 225 27.31 6.59 -6.14
CA ARG A 225 27.67 5.36 -5.43
C ARG A 225 28.00 4.20 -6.36
N ALA A 226 27.43 4.15 -7.56
CA ALA A 226 27.80 3.18 -8.59
C ALA A 226 29.21 3.39 -9.15
N ASN A 227 29.78 4.59 -8.99
CA ASN A 227 31.15 4.95 -9.36
C ASN A 227 32.12 4.97 -8.15
N ASP A 228 31.73 4.33 -7.04
CA ASP A 228 32.49 4.31 -5.77
C ASP A 228 32.71 5.71 -5.15
N GLU A 229 31.82 6.67 -5.46
CA GLU A 229 31.78 8.02 -4.87
C GLU A 229 30.65 8.13 -3.84
N ASP A 230 30.74 9.09 -2.91
CA ASP A 230 29.68 9.38 -1.94
C ASP A 230 29.60 10.88 -1.66
N ASP A 231 28.39 11.38 -1.46
CA ASP A 231 28.12 12.78 -1.18
C ASP A 231 27.24 12.91 0.08
N PRO A 232 27.84 13.26 1.23
CA PRO A 232 27.11 13.42 2.49
C PRO A 232 26.06 14.54 2.46
N GLU A 233 26.24 15.57 1.63
CA GLU A 233 25.27 16.66 1.50
C GLU A 233 24.06 16.19 0.70
N LEU A 234 24.28 15.49 -0.42
CA LEU A 234 23.21 14.89 -1.21
C LEU A 234 22.41 13.85 -0.40
N LEU A 235 23.11 13.00 0.37
CA LEU A 235 22.45 12.07 1.30
C LEU A 235 21.57 12.85 2.29
N ARG A 236 22.07 13.93 2.90
CA ARG A 236 21.30 14.76 3.82
C ARG A 236 20.03 15.30 3.16
N GLU A 237 20.08 15.73 1.91
CA GLU A 237 18.91 16.19 1.16
C GLU A 237 17.89 15.07 0.93
N VAL A 238 18.34 13.87 0.53
CA VAL A 238 17.49 12.67 0.45
C VAL A 238 16.78 12.44 1.79
N LEU A 239 17.50 12.44 2.91
CA LEU A 239 16.91 12.22 4.23
C LEU A 239 15.89 13.31 4.62
N LEU A 240 16.10 14.57 4.19
CA LEU A 240 15.14 15.65 4.40
C LEU A 240 13.84 15.42 3.63
N THR A 241 13.91 14.96 2.37
CA THR A 241 12.71 14.60 1.61
C THR A 241 11.94 13.46 2.28
N ILE A 242 12.65 12.46 2.82
CA ILE A 242 12.02 11.32 3.51
C ILE A 242 11.21 11.81 4.72
N ASN A 243 11.79 12.70 5.52
CA ASN A 243 11.11 13.29 6.67
C ASN A 243 9.89 14.13 6.25
N GLY A 244 10.02 14.92 5.19
CA GLY A 244 8.93 15.76 4.66
C GLY A 244 7.74 14.93 4.17
N ILE A 245 7.99 13.90 3.37
CA ILE A 245 6.94 12.99 2.85
C ILE A 245 6.26 12.25 4.01
N ALA A 246 7.04 11.75 4.98
CA ALA A 246 6.49 11.07 6.15
C ALA A 246 5.54 11.98 6.96
N ALA A 247 5.92 13.24 7.15
CA ALA A 247 5.09 14.22 7.86
C ALA A 247 3.79 14.53 7.11
N GLY A 248 3.83 14.55 5.77
CA GLY A 248 2.66 14.80 4.92
C GLY A 248 1.64 13.66 4.93
N LEU A 249 2.10 12.42 4.69
CA LEU A 249 1.24 11.23 4.53
C LEU A 249 0.68 10.69 5.85
N ARG A 250 1.37 10.97 6.97
CA ARG A 250 1.01 10.52 8.32
C ARG A 250 0.85 8.99 8.39
N ASN A 251 -0.28 8.51 8.89
CA ASN A 251 -0.59 7.10 9.13
C ASN A 251 -0.98 6.37 7.83
N THR A 252 -0.20 5.39 7.39
CA THR A 252 -0.37 4.74 6.06
C THR A 252 -0.47 3.21 6.11
N GLY A 253 -0.45 2.62 7.31
CA GLY A 253 -0.61 1.18 7.55
C GLY A 253 -0.67 0.86 9.02
#